data_AF-A0A2V8MAE6-F1
#
_entry.id   AF-A0A2V8MAE6-F1
#
_cell.length_a   1.000
_cell.length_b   1.000
_cell.length_c   1.000
_cell.angle_alpha   90.00
_cell.angle_beta   90.00
_cell.angle_gamma   90.00
#
_symmetry.space_group_name_H-M   'P 1'
#
loop_
_entity.id
_entity.type
_entity.pdbx_description
1 polymer ?
#
loop_
_entity_poly.entity_id
_entity_poly.type
_entity_poly.pdbx_seq_one_letter_code
_entity_poly.pdbx_strand_id
1 'polypeptide(L)'
;MTHRQLLTCAILFLLFAASPTIAQEKLLTIDDIFDPAKRVNFNGTPANPRWLKDGVHYTVVSKDRNASPRLLKVNAVTGKSQPLYDAARMEAAFA
;
A
#
# COMPACT_ATOMS: atom_id res chain seq x y z
N MET A 1 -28.04 29.27 -14.13
CA MET A 1 -27.52 29.00 -12.78
C MET A 1 -27.70 30.27 -11.96
N THR A 2 -28.57 30.26 -10.96
CA THR A 2 -28.86 31.46 -10.16
C THR A 2 -27.70 31.73 -9.20
N HIS A 3 -27.38 33.00 -8.89
CA HIS A 3 -26.26 33.37 -8.00
C HIS A 3 -26.25 32.60 -6.67
N ARG A 4 -27.43 32.19 -6.19
CA ARG A 4 -27.60 31.35 -5.00
C ARG A 4 -26.96 29.97 -5.15
N GLN A 5 -27.09 29.32 -6.31
CA GLN A 5 -26.49 28.01 -6.59
C GLN A 5 -24.97 28.09 -6.67
N LEU A 6 -24.43 29.18 -7.25
CA LEU A 6 -22.99 29.42 -7.31
C LEU A 6 -22.40 29.63 -5.91
N LEU A 7 -23.08 30.36 -5.03
CA LEU A 7 -22.68 30.54 -3.64
C LEU A 7 -22.70 29.22 -2.86
N THR A 8 -23.74 28.39 -3.04
CA THR A 8 -23.81 27.08 -2.38
C THR A 8 -22.67 26.16 -2.84
N CYS A 9 -22.37 26.12 -4.16
CA CYS A 9 -21.26 25.34 -4.68
C CYS A 9 -19.90 25.85 -4.16
N ALA A 10 -19.71 27.17 -4.06
CA ALA A 10 -18.47 27.75 -3.55
C ALA A 10 -18.24 27.42 -2.06
N ILE A 11 -19.30 27.46 -1.23
CA ILE A 11 -19.24 27.08 0.18
C ILE A 11 -18.90 25.59 0.32
N LEU A 12 -19.54 24.74 -0.48
CA LEU A 12 -19.28 23.28 -0.45
C LEU A 12 -17.83 22.97 -0.84
N PHE A 13 -17.28 23.69 -1.83
CA PHE A 13 -15.91 23.53 -2.28
C PHE A 13 -14.89 23.97 -1.22
N LEU A 14 -15.16 25.07 -0.52
CA LEU A 14 -14.35 25.55 0.62
C LEU A 14 -14.34 24.55 1.79
N LEU A 15 -15.48 23.92 2.08
CA LEU A 15 -15.60 22.88 3.10
C LEU A 15 -14.81 21.61 2.74
N PHE A 16 -14.77 21.22 1.46
CA PHE A 16 -14.02 20.05 1.00
C PHE A 16 -12.51 20.28 0.93
N ALA A 17 -12.09 21.50 0.56
CA ALA A 17 -10.68 21.91 0.49
C ALA A 17 -10.03 22.01 1.88
N ALA A 18 -10.81 22.12 2.96
CA ALA A 18 -10.34 22.15 4.33
C ALA A 18 -10.07 20.75 4.93
N SER A 19 -10.03 19.70 4.11
CA SER A 19 -9.61 18.37 4.58
C SER A 19 -8.17 18.47 5.11
N PRO A 20 -7.92 18.25 6.41
CA PRO A 20 -6.56 18.28 6.91
C PRO A 20 -5.80 17.16 6.22
N THR A 21 -4.77 17.53 5.46
CA THR A 21 -3.79 16.61 4.92
C THR A 21 -3.20 15.82 6.11
N ILE A 22 -3.65 14.57 6.33
CA ILE A 22 -3.06 13.68 7.35
C ILE A 22 -1.72 13.13 6.84
N ALA A 23 -0.85 14.06 6.45
CA ALA A 23 0.58 13.85 6.41
C ALA A 23 1.11 14.59 7.64
N GLN A 24 0.86 14.03 8.83
CA GLN A 24 1.56 14.50 10.02
C GLN A 24 3.04 14.16 9.82
N GLU A 25 3.82 15.12 9.37
CA GLU A 25 5.27 15.14 9.54
C GLU A 25 5.52 15.22 11.06
N LYS A 26 5.39 14.08 11.73
CA LYS A 26 5.81 13.95 13.13
C LYS A 26 7.32 14.22 13.12
N LEU A 27 7.74 15.30 13.76
CA LEU A 27 9.16 15.60 13.98
C LEU A 27 9.77 14.41 14.73
N LEU A 28 10.52 13.59 14.01
CA LEU A 28 11.19 12.42 14.58
C LEU A 28 12.52 12.88 15.18
N THR A 29 12.60 12.90 16.51
CA THR A 29 13.83 13.25 17.22
C THR A 29 14.70 12.00 17.45
N ILE A 30 15.98 12.20 17.78
CA ILE A 30 16.88 11.11 18.14
C ILE A 30 16.36 10.37 19.40
N ASP A 31 15.78 11.10 20.34
CA ASP A 31 15.18 10.51 21.55
C ASP A 31 13.99 9.60 21.20
N ASP A 32 13.15 9.97 20.22
CA ASP A 32 12.05 9.12 19.74
C ASP A 32 12.52 7.80 19.10
N ILE A 33 13.80 7.68 18.74
CA ILE A 33 14.39 6.45 18.18
C ILE A 33 14.93 5.54 19.29
N PHE A 34 15.56 6.12 20.31
CA PHE A 34 16.30 5.38 21.34
C PHE A 34 15.59 5.29 22.70
N ASP A 35 14.53 6.06 22.94
CA ASP A 35 13.74 6.02 24.20
C ASP A 35 13.07 4.63 24.36
N PRO A 36 13.38 3.87 25.42
CA PRO A 36 12.86 2.51 25.59
C PRO A 36 11.34 2.44 25.79
N ALA A 37 10.70 3.52 26.24
CA ALA A 37 9.26 3.61 26.51
C ALA A 37 8.48 4.24 25.34
N LYS A 38 9.09 5.16 24.59
CA LYS A 38 8.44 5.93 23.51
C LYS A 38 8.96 5.64 22.12
N ARG A 39 9.90 4.70 21.96
CA ARG A 39 10.50 4.35 20.66
C ARG A 39 9.44 4.14 19.59
N VAL A 40 9.64 4.78 18.45
CA VAL A 40 8.82 4.53 17.27
C VAL A 40 9.09 3.12 16.76
N ASN A 41 8.03 2.37 16.46
CA ASN A 41 8.17 1.04 15.89
C ASN A 41 8.51 1.13 14.40
N PHE A 42 9.77 0.94 14.06
CA PHE A 42 10.23 0.82 12.67
C PHE A 42 10.03 -0.57 12.07
N ASN A 43 9.54 -1.55 12.85
CA ASN A 43 9.37 -2.92 12.36
C ASN A 43 8.18 -3.02 11.41
N GLY A 44 8.47 -3.24 10.13
CA GLY A 44 7.57 -3.90 9.20
C GLY A 44 7.88 -5.40 9.12
N THR A 45 6.98 -6.20 8.55
CA THR A 45 7.31 -7.57 8.15
C THR A 45 8.22 -7.53 6.93
N PRO A 46 9.51 -7.93 7.05
CA PRO A 46 10.42 -7.93 5.92
C PRO A 46 9.85 -8.82 4.82
N ALA A 47 9.87 -8.31 3.58
CA ALA A 47 9.52 -9.15 2.44
C ALA A 47 10.66 -10.16 2.23
N ASN A 48 10.32 -11.42 1.94
CA ASN A 48 11.29 -12.46 1.59
C ASN A 48 11.13 -12.83 0.10
N PRO A 49 11.62 -11.99 -0.83
CA PRO A 49 11.46 -12.24 -2.25
C PRO A 49 12.36 -13.39 -2.72
N ARG A 50 11.86 -14.20 -3.66
CA ARG A 50 12.70 -15.16 -4.40
C ARG A 50 12.88 -14.72 -5.84
N TRP A 51 14.12 -14.50 -6.24
CA TRP A 51 14.46 -14.07 -7.59
C TRP A 51 14.24 -15.17 -8.61
N LEU A 52 13.67 -14.80 -9.75
CA LEU A 52 13.62 -15.67 -10.92
C LEU A 52 14.95 -15.61 -11.66
N LYS A 53 15.22 -16.66 -12.45
CA LYS A 53 16.45 -16.77 -13.26
C LYS A 53 16.59 -15.67 -14.33
N ASP A 54 15.51 -14.97 -14.64
CA ASP A 54 15.50 -13.89 -15.63
C ASP A 54 16.17 -12.60 -15.11
N GLY A 55 16.50 -12.52 -13.81
CA GLY A 55 17.18 -11.37 -13.21
C GLY A 55 16.33 -10.09 -13.11
N VAL A 56 15.09 -10.12 -13.62
CA VAL A 56 14.20 -8.95 -13.69
C VAL A 56 13.01 -9.12 -12.76
N HIS A 57 12.61 -10.36 -12.48
CA HIS A 57 11.44 -10.64 -11.68
C HIS A 57 11.79 -11.36 -10.38
N TYR A 58 10.95 -11.14 -9.38
CA TYR A 58 10.97 -11.91 -8.13
C TYR A 58 9.56 -12.31 -7.72
N THR A 59 9.45 -13.34 -6.88
CA THR A 59 8.17 -13.76 -6.30
C THR A 59 8.03 -13.31 -4.86
N VAL A 60 6.82 -12.89 -4.47
CA VAL A 60 6.45 -12.58 -3.08
C VAL A 60 5.04 -13.07 -2.79
N VAL A 61 4.74 -13.35 -1.51
CA VAL A 61 3.37 -13.60 -1.06
C VAL A 61 2.64 -12.25 -0.91
N SER A 62 1.39 -12.18 -1.38
CA SER A 62 0.55 -10.99 -1.25
C SER A 62 0.36 -10.60 0.21
N LYS A 63 0.47 -9.30 0.51
CA LYS A 63 0.25 -8.73 1.86
C LYS A 63 -1.19 -8.25 2.12
N ASP A 64 -2.10 -8.52 1.19
CA ASP A 64 -3.51 -8.16 1.36
C ASP A 64 -4.10 -8.98 2.52
N ARG A 65 -4.58 -8.29 3.56
CA ARG A 65 -5.15 -8.92 4.75
C ARG A 65 -6.57 -9.45 4.53
N ASN A 66 -7.26 -8.94 3.51
CA ASN A 66 -8.66 -9.29 3.23
C ASN A 66 -8.77 -10.39 2.17
N ALA A 67 -7.66 -10.82 1.58
CA ALA A 67 -7.62 -11.83 0.54
C ALA A 67 -6.78 -13.04 0.96
N SER A 68 -7.09 -14.21 0.39
CA SER A 68 -6.25 -15.39 0.58
C SER A 68 -4.82 -15.12 0.09
N PRO A 69 -3.78 -15.61 0.80
CA PRO A 69 -2.40 -15.45 0.38
C PRO A 69 -2.18 -15.99 -1.03
N ARG A 70 -1.71 -15.15 -1.95
CA ARG A 70 -1.35 -15.55 -3.32
C ARG A 70 0.11 -15.26 -3.61
N LEU A 71 0.73 -16.13 -4.39
CA LEU A 71 2.08 -15.90 -4.88
C LEU A 71 2.02 -14.95 -6.08
N LEU A 72 2.76 -13.84 -6.01
CA LEU A 72 2.83 -12.82 -7.04
C LEU A 72 4.19 -12.89 -7.73
N LYS A 73 4.21 -12.68 -9.04
CA LYS A 73 5.41 -12.32 -9.81
C LYS A 73 5.46 -10.80 -9.91
N VAL A 74 6.59 -10.20 -9.51
CA VAL A 74 6.79 -8.76 -9.54
C VAL A 74 7.96 -8.45 -10.46
N ASN A 75 7.79 -7.46 -11.34
CA ASN A 75 8.87 -6.91 -12.14
C ASN A 75 9.63 -5.87 -11.31
N ALA A 76 10.92 -6.10 -11.08
CA ALA A 76 11.74 -5.26 -10.19
C ALA A 76 12.00 -3.85 -10.76
N VAL A 77 11.97 -3.69 -12.08
CA VAL A 77 12.23 -2.41 -12.74
C VAL A 77 10.99 -1.50 -12.71
N THR A 78 9.81 -2.08 -12.92
CA THR A 78 8.55 -1.31 -13.05
C THR A 78 7.67 -1.36 -11.81
N GLY A 79 7.93 -2.26 -10.87
CA GLY A 79 7.09 -2.51 -9.69
C GLY A 79 5.75 -3.21 -10.00
N LYS A 80 5.44 -3.49 -11.27
CA LYS A 80 4.19 -4.16 -11.66
C LYS A 80 4.17 -5.58 -11.10
N SER A 81 3.05 -5.95 -10.50
CA SER A 81 2.81 -7.26 -9.92
C SER A 81 1.63 -7.96 -10.59
N GLN A 82 1.73 -9.27 -10.73
CA GLN A 82 0.67 -10.13 -11.27
C GLN A 82 0.66 -11.47 -10.53
N PRO A 83 -0.49 -12.17 -10.46
CA PRO A 83 -0.54 -13.54 -9.95
C PRO A 83 0.46 -14.44 -10.69
N LEU A 84 1.19 -15.27 -9.96
CA LEU A 84 2.13 -16.23 -10.58
C LEU A 84 1.38 -17.36 -11.28
N TYR A 85 0.22 -17.75 -10.77
CA TYR A 85 -0.62 -18.82 -11.28
C TYR A 85 -2.10 -18.45 -11.14
N ASP A 86 -2.95 -19.13 -11.90
CA ASP A 86 -4.40 -19.12 -11.73
C ASP A 86 -4.76 -20.17 -10.68
N ALA A 87 -5.24 -19.71 -9.52
CA ALA A 87 -5.55 -20.58 -8.39
C ALA A 87 -6.66 -21.58 -8.70
N ALA A 88 -7.74 -21.14 -9.36
CA ALA A 88 -8.87 -22.00 -9.67
C ALA A 88 -8.48 -23.09 -10.67
N ARG A 89 -7.69 -22.72 -11.68
CA ARG A 89 -7.17 -23.69 -12.66
C ARG A 89 -6.21 -24.69 -12.01
N MET A 90 -5.41 -24.25 -11.05
CA MET A 90 -4.49 -25.13 -10.34
C MET A 90 -5.25 -26.12 -9.44
N GLU A 91 -6.22 -25.64 -8.66
CA GLU A 91 -7.06 -26.48 -7.81
C GLU A 91 -7.81 -27.55 -8.62
N ALA A 92 -8.38 -27.16 -9.77
CA ALA A 92 -9.09 -28.08 -10.66
C ALA A 92 -8.18 -29.18 -11.26
N ALA A 93 -6.87 -28.96 -11.34
CA ALA A 93 -5.92 -29.95 -11.85
C ALA A 93 -5.53 -31.01 -10.81
N PHE A 94 -5.86 -30.79 -9.52
CA PHE A 94 -5.57 -31.70 -8.41
C PHE A 94 -6.81 -32.45 -7.89
N ALA A 95 -7.99 -32.17 -8.43
CA ALA A 95 -9.24 -32.86 -8.13
C ALA A 95 -9.42 -34.10 -9.04
#